data_AF-A0A355C9Y8-F1
#
_entry.id   AF-A0A355C9Y8-F1
#
_cell.length_a   1.000
_cell.length_b   1.000
_cell.length_c   1.000
_cell.angle_alpha   90.00
_cell.angle_beta   90.00
_cell.angle_gamma   90.00
#
_symmetry.space_group_name_H-M   'P 1'
#
loop_
_entity.id
_entity.type
_entity.pdbx_description
1 polymer ?
#
loop_
_entity_poly.entity_id
_entity_poly.type
_entity_poly.pdbx_seq_one_letter_code
_entity_poly.pdbx_strand_id
1 'polypeptide(L)'
;LSLSDRVLTGDRKAIAIDPSYISKSGKNTPWIGYFWSGAAGQAKRGLEILGVGLIDIDNKDCISLQAVQTPDRQTLESRDANLIDWYLLVIKSMREKLHRASRHVVADAYFAKNNFVTGLQEMKFDLVSRFRDDAAL
;
A
#
# COMPACT_ATOMS: atom_id res chain seq x y z
N LEU A 1 -10.01 10.75 -11.32
CA LEU A 1 -10.64 10.63 -10.00
C LEU A 1 -12.11 11.07 -10.05
N SER A 2 -12.79 11.01 -11.22
CA SER A 2 -14.09 11.66 -11.38
C SER A 2 -15.22 11.15 -10.47
N LEU A 3 -15.15 9.89 -10.02
CA LEU A 3 -16.09 9.36 -9.03
C LEU A 3 -15.71 9.80 -7.60
N SER A 4 -14.44 9.69 -7.23
CA SER A 4 -13.98 10.10 -5.90
C SER A 4 -14.17 11.60 -5.68
N ASP A 5 -14.03 12.44 -6.71
CA ASP A 5 -14.24 13.89 -6.61
C ASP A 5 -15.72 14.24 -6.35
N ARG A 6 -16.66 13.33 -6.69
CA ARG A 6 -18.10 13.50 -6.44
C ARG A 6 -18.55 12.95 -5.10
N VAL A 7 -17.88 11.91 -4.62
CA VAL A 7 -18.25 11.21 -3.37
C VAL A 7 -17.50 11.81 -2.18
N LEU A 8 -16.21 12.12 -2.34
CA LEU A 8 -15.37 12.70 -1.31
C LEU A 8 -15.35 14.23 -1.46
N THR A 9 -16.29 14.89 -0.79
CA THR A 9 -16.52 16.33 -0.87
C THR A 9 -15.68 17.15 0.11
N GLY A 10 -14.98 16.50 1.04
CA GLY A 10 -14.10 17.15 1.99
C GLY A 10 -12.82 17.69 1.35
N ASP A 11 -12.22 18.67 2.02
CA ASP A 11 -11.00 19.34 1.57
C ASP A 11 -9.75 18.58 2.03
N ARG A 12 -9.79 18.02 3.24
CA ARG A 12 -8.65 17.28 3.82
C ARG A 12 -8.69 15.82 3.37
N LYS A 13 -7.77 15.49 2.46
CA LYS A 13 -7.64 14.15 1.88
C LYS A 13 -6.27 13.54 2.12
N ALA A 14 -6.23 12.21 2.22
CA ALA A 14 -4.99 11.45 2.31
C ALA A 14 -5.09 10.12 1.55
N ILE A 15 -3.97 9.61 1.08
CA ILE A 15 -3.89 8.34 0.35
C ILE A 15 -3.63 7.24 1.36
N ALA A 16 -4.53 6.27 1.48
CA ALA A 16 -4.30 5.08 2.30
C ALA A 16 -3.58 4.01 1.46
N ILE A 17 -2.59 3.35 2.05
CA ILE A 17 -2.05 2.10 1.49
C ILE A 17 -2.05 1.01 2.56
N ASP A 18 -2.44 -0.20 2.16
CA ASP A 18 -2.40 -1.36 3.05
C ASP A 18 -2.30 -2.67 2.24
N PRO A 19 -1.32 -3.55 2.51
CA PRO A 19 -1.29 -4.89 1.95
C PRO A 19 -2.27 -5.80 2.69
N SER A 20 -3.14 -6.47 1.94
CA SER A 20 -4.16 -7.38 2.48
C SER A 20 -3.97 -8.81 1.97
N TYR A 21 -3.90 -9.76 2.91
CA TYR A 21 -3.87 -11.19 2.62
C TYR A 21 -5.22 -11.70 2.12
N ILE A 22 -5.20 -12.53 1.08
CA ILE A 22 -6.36 -13.25 0.55
C ILE A 22 -6.05 -14.74 0.56
N SER A 23 -6.90 -15.54 1.22
CA SER A 23 -6.76 -16.99 1.25
C SER A 23 -6.95 -17.59 -0.15
N LYS A 24 -6.06 -18.50 -0.56
CA LYS A 24 -6.19 -19.21 -1.82
C LYS A 24 -5.78 -20.68 -1.72
N SER A 25 -6.70 -21.59 -2.05
CA SER A 25 -6.48 -23.03 -2.05
C SER A 25 -5.85 -23.57 -3.34
N GLY A 26 -6.24 -23.01 -4.49
CA GLY A 26 -5.73 -23.40 -5.81
C GLY A 26 -4.20 -23.24 -5.96
N LYS A 27 -3.65 -23.79 -7.05
CA LYS A 27 -2.19 -23.78 -7.32
C LYS A 27 -1.79 -23.00 -8.57
N ASN A 28 -2.74 -22.72 -9.46
CA ASN A 28 -2.45 -22.19 -10.80
C ASN A 28 -2.57 -20.66 -10.89
N THR A 29 -3.03 -19.98 -9.82
CA THR A 29 -3.06 -18.52 -9.80
C THR A 29 -1.61 -18.02 -9.71
N PRO A 30 -1.17 -17.11 -10.60
CA PRO A 30 0.16 -16.52 -10.49
C PRO A 30 0.39 -15.90 -9.12
N TRP A 31 1.64 -15.93 -8.68
CA TRP A 31 2.09 -15.23 -7.46
C TRP A 31 1.37 -15.68 -6.18
N ILE A 32 1.03 -16.97 -6.10
CA ILE A 32 0.72 -17.59 -4.82
C ILE A 32 2.03 -17.70 -4.02
N GLY A 33 2.06 -17.02 -2.88
CA GLY A 33 3.21 -16.97 -1.99
C GLY A 33 2.79 -17.14 -0.52
N TYR A 34 3.68 -16.76 0.39
CA TYR A 34 3.40 -16.67 1.82
C TYR A 34 3.39 -15.19 2.22
N PHE A 35 2.25 -14.72 2.72
CA PHE A 35 2.04 -13.33 3.09
C PHE A 35 1.43 -13.23 4.49
N TRP A 36 1.66 -12.11 5.18
CA TRP A 36 1.21 -11.91 6.56
C TRP A 36 -0.32 -11.86 6.65
N SER A 37 -0.91 -12.77 7.44
CA SER A 37 -2.33 -12.74 7.76
C SER A 37 -2.50 -12.16 9.15
N GLY A 38 -3.00 -10.92 9.25
CA GLY A 38 -3.26 -10.26 10.53
C GLY A 38 -4.20 -11.06 11.44
N ALA A 39 -5.24 -11.68 10.86
CA ALA A 39 -6.18 -12.54 11.59
C ALA A 39 -5.53 -13.81 12.16
N ALA A 40 -4.46 -14.31 11.54
CA ALA A 40 -3.76 -15.51 12.00
C ALA A 40 -2.50 -15.20 12.82
N GLY A 41 -2.04 -13.95 12.85
CA GLY A 41 -0.78 -13.55 13.48
C GLY A 41 0.46 -14.22 12.87
N GLN A 42 0.38 -14.67 11.62
CA GLN A 42 1.49 -15.34 10.94
C GLN A 42 1.38 -15.27 9.42
N ALA A 43 2.50 -15.52 8.74
CA ALA A 43 2.52 -15.68 7.29
C ALA A 43 1.76 -16.95 6.87
N LYS A 44 0.83 -16.83 5.93
CA LYS A 44 0.04 -17.93 5.38
C LYS A 44 0.20 -18.00 3.87
N ARG A 45 0.09 -19.22 3.34
CA ARG A 45 0.02 -19.44 1.89
C ARG A 45 -1.25 -18.77 1.33
N GLY A 46 -1.12 -17.96 0.29
CA GLY A 46 -2.23 -17.27 -0.33
C GLY A 46 -1.77 -16.21 -1.32
N LEU A 47 -2.59 -15.18 -1.49
CA LEU A 47 -2.29 -13.98 -2.28
C LEU A 47 -2.17 -12.79 -1.34
N GLU A 48 -1.54 -11.73 -1.82
CA GLU A 48 -1.61 -10.40 -1.21
C GLU A 48 -1.99 -9.39 -2.30
N ILE A 49 -2.80 -8.40 -1.91
CA ILE A 49 -3.07 -7.22 -2.72
C ILE A 49 -2.61 -5.99 -1.95
N LEU A 50 -1.90 -5.07 -2.60
CA LEU A 50 -1.75 -3.72 -2.10
C LEU A 50 -3.02 -2.93 -2.46
N GLY A 51 -3.81 -2.61 -1.44
CA GLY A 51 -4.91 -1.66 -1.56
C GLY A 51 -4.39 -0.24 -1.56
N VAL A 52 -4.89 0.59 -2.46
CA VAL A 52 -4.67 2.04 -2.48
C VAL A 52 -6.04 2.72 -2.40
N GLY A 53 -6.26 3.51 -1.37
CA GLY A 53 -7.50 4.23 -1.13
C GLY A 53 -7.29 5.74 -1.04
N LEU A 54 -8.37 6.50 -1.19
CA LEU A 54 -8.43 7.92 -0.90
C LEU A 54 -9.36 8.11 0.30
N ILE A 55 -8.82 8.67 1.37
CA ILE A 55 -9.54 9.01 2.60
C ILE A 55 -9.99 10.46 2.49
N ASP A 56 -11.25 10.70 2.85
CA ASP A 56 -11.80 12.01 3.19
C ASP A 56 -11.85 12.12 4.72
N ILE A 57 -10.97 12.96 5.26
CA ILE A 57 -10.79 13.12 6.70
C ILE A 57 -11.96 13.89 7.31
N ASP A 58 -12.54 14.82 6.56
CA ASP A 58 -13.64 15.67 7.02
C ASP A 58 -14.92 14.86 7.18
N ASN A 59 -15.22 14.03 6.17
CA ASN A 59 -16.43 13.20 6.15
C ASN A 59 -16.23 11.82 6.79
N LYS A 60 -14.99 11.46 7.17
CA LYS A 60 -14.62 10.15 7.72
C LYS A 60 -14.99 8.99 6.78
N ASP A 61 -14.78 9.21 5.48
CA ASP A 61 -15.13 8.25 4.43
C ASP A 61 -13.88 7.87 3.62
N CYS A 62 -13.97 6.77 2.86
CA CYS A 62 -12.88 6.28 2.04
C CYS A 62 -13.39 5.53 0.80
N ILE A 63 -12.72 5.75 -0.33
CA ILE A 63 -12.93 4.99 -1.56
C ILE A 63 -11.64 4.26 -1.95
N SER A 64 -11.78 2.99 -2.32
CA SER A 64 -10.70 2.24 -2.96
C SER A 64 -10.44 2.75 -4.37
N LEU A 65 -9.21 3.16 -4.64
CA LEU A 65 -8.77 3.61 -5.96
C LEU A 65 -8.21 2.46 -6.80
N GLN A 66 -7.51 1.52 -6.17
CA GLN A 66 -6.86 0.41 -6.85
C GLN A 66 -6.57 -0.72 -5.85
N ALA A 67 -6.61 -1.96 -6.34
CA ALA A 67 -6.01 -3.11 -5.68
C ALA A 67 -5.03 -3.77 -6.66
N VAL A 68 -3.77 -3.89 -6.27
CA VAL A 68 -2.72 -4.48 -7.12
C VAL A 68 -2.19 -5.73 -6.46
N GLN A 69 -2.25 -6.87 -7.15
CA GLN A 69 -1.69 -8.12 -6.64
C GLN A 69 -0.18 -8.01 -6.43
N THR A 70 0.29 -8.38 -5.25
CA THR A 70 1.73 -8.46 -4.93
C THR A 70 2.32 -9.75 -5.51
N PRO A 71 3.43 -9.68 -6.27
CA PRO A 71 4.15 -10.86 -6.70
C PRO A 71 4.70 -11.66 -5.52
N ASP A 72 4.83 -12.97 -5.68
CA ASP A 72 5.45 -13.80 -4.66
C ASP A 72 6.94 -13.47 -4.50
N ARG A 73 7.52 -13.88 -3.37
CA ARG A 73 8.92 -13.62 -3.02
C ARG A 73 9.90 -14.07 -4.11
N GLN A 74 9.70 -15.24 -4.69
CA GLN A 74 10.60 -15.78 -5.72
C GLN A 74 10.56 -14.92 -6.98
N THR A 75 9.37 -14.47 -7.38
CA THR A 75 9.22 -13.56 -8.51
C THR A 75 9.89 -12.21 -8.25
N LEU A 76 9.76 -11.63 -7.04
CA LEU A 76 10.42 -10.38 -6.68
C LEU A 76 11.94 -10.52 -6.67
N GLU A 77 12.47 -11.57 -6.04
CA GLU A 77 13.91 -11.86 -5.99
C GLU A 77 14.52 -12.06 -7.38
N SER A 78 13.80 -12.73 -8.30
CA SER A 78 14.25 -12.88 -9.71
C SER A 78 14.39 -11.57 -10.46
N ARG A 79 13.84 -10.48 -9.92
CA ARG A 79 13.89 -9.11 -10.48
C ARG A 79 14.74 -8.18 -9.64
N ASP A 80 15.53 -8.71 -8.70
CA ASP A 80 16.33 -7.96 -7.74
C ASP A 80 15.50 -6.91 -6.98
N ALA A 81 14.29 -7.30 -6.59
CA ALA A 81 13.34 -6.44 -5.88
C ALA A 81 12.83 -7.14 -4.61
N ASN A 82 12.39 -6.34 -3.65
CA ASN A 82 11.66 -6.80 -2.46
C ASN A 82 10.24 -6.19 -2.41
N LEU A 83 9.50 -6.48 -1.34
CA LEU A 83 8.13 -5.98 -1.16
C LEU A 83 8.06 -4.44 -1.13
N ILE A 84 9.02 -3.77 -0.48
CA ILE A 84 9.06 -2.31 -0.40
C ILE A 84 9.25 -1.72 -1.80
N ASP A 85 10.15 -2.29 -2.61
CA ASP A 85 10.38 -1.84 -3.99
C ASP A 85 9.10 -2.00 -4.83
N TRP A 86 8.40 -3.12 -4.65
CA TRP A 86 7.11 -3.36 -5.30
C TRP A 86 6.06 -2.31 -4.92
N TYR A 87 5.90 -2.02 -3.63
CA TYR A 87 4.92 -1.03 -3.17
C TYR A 87 5.25 0.37 -3.68
N LEU A 88 6.53 0.77 -3.66
CA LEU A 88 6.98 2.04 -4.24
C LEU A 88 6.72 2.09 -5.76
N LEU A 89 6.93 0.99 -6.48
CA LEU A 89 6.64 0.89 -7.92
C LEU A 89 5.15 1.10 -8.21
N VAL A 90 4.26 0.48 -7.41
CA VAL A 90 2.81 0.67 -7.56
C VAL A 90 2.44 2.13 -7.34
N ILE A 91 2.92 2.76 -6.26
CA ILE A 91 2.66 4.18 -5.98
C ILE A 91 3.19 5.07 -7.10
N LYS A 92 4.42 4.80 -7.57
CA LYS A 92 5.04 5.52 -8.69
C LYS A 92 4.21 5.45 -9.97
N SER A 93 3.65 4.29 -10.28
CA SER A 93 2.80 4.08 -11.46
C SER A 93 1.52 4.93 -11.45
N MET A 94 1.08 5.35 -10.26
CA MET A 94 -0.13 6.15 -10.04
C MET A 94 0.17 7.60 -9.63
N ARG A 95 1.45 8.00 -9.58
CA ARG A 95 1.93 9.26 -8.98
C ARG A 95 1.10 10.48 -9.38
N GLU A 96 0.92 10.72 -10.67
CA GLU A 96 0.20 11.91 -11.18
C GLU A 96 -1.30 11.93 -10.82
N LYS A 97 -1.92 10.75 -10.65
CA LYS A 97 -3.31 10.66 -10.18
C LYS A 97 -3.38 10.92 -8.68
N LEU A 98 -2.46 10.35 -7.92
CA LEU A 98 -2.39 10.48 -6.47
C LEU A 98 -2.05 11.90 -6.03
N HIS A 99 -1.07 12.56 -6.66
CA HIS A 99 -0.69 13.95 -6.35
C HIS A 99 -1.82 14.96 -6.53
N ARG A 100 -2.72 14.72 -7.49
CA ARG A 100 -3.91 15.56 -7.67
C ARG A 100 -4.90 15.43 -6.52
N ALA A 101 -4.88 14.31 -5.79
CA ALA A 101 -5.75 14.07 -4.66
C ALA A 101 -5.12 14.52 -3.34
N SER A 102 -3.87 14.13 -3.08
CA SER A 102 -3.14 14.47 -1.87
C SER A 102 -1.64 14.17 -2.02
N ARG A 103 -0.82 14.86 -1.22
CA ARG A 103 0.60 14.50 -1.01
C ARG A 103 0.83 13.60 0.19
N HIS A 104 -0.16 13.45 1.06
CA HIS A 104 -0.03 12.66 2.28
C HIS A 104 -0.40 11.21 2.01
N VAL A 105 0.52 10.31 2.31
CA VAL A 105 0.32 8.86 2.29
C VAL A 105 0.23 8.37 3.72
N VAL A 106 -0.84 7.67 4.06
CA VAL A 106 -1.07 7.04 5.37
C VAL A 106 -0.83 5.55 5.21
N ALA A 107 0.02 4.99 6.06
CA ALA A 107 0.36 3.58 6.06
C ALA A 107 0.59 3.07 7.48
N ASP A 108 0.53 1.76 7.68
CA ASP A 108 0.81 1.16 8.99
C ASP A 108 2.30 1.21 9.37
N ALA A 109 2.64 0.70 10.55
CA ALA A 109 4.01 0.70 11.06
C ALA A 109 4.97 -0.19 10.26
N TYR A 110 4.48 -1.14 9.46
CA TYR A 110 5.36 -1.94 8.60
C TYR A 110 6.11 -1.06 7.59
N PHE A 111 5.48 0.05 7.16
CA PHE A 111 6.04 1.02 6.22
C PHE A 111 6.96 2.07 6.86
N ALA A 112 7.08 2.12 8.19
CA ALA A 112 8.00 3.02 8.89
C ALA A 112 9.46 2.54 8.78
N LYS A 113 9.96 2.41 7.53
CA LYS A 113 11.31 1.99 7.16
C LYS A 113 11.95 3.06 6.30
N ASN A 114 13.25 3.31 6.51
CA ASN A 114 13.98 4.39 5.83
C ASN A 114 13.86 4.30 4.29
N ASN A 115 14.07 3.11 3.71
CA ASN A 115 13.99 2.93 2.25
C ASN A 115 12.60 3.27 1.66
N PHE A 116 11.52 2.92 2.36
CA PHE A 116 10.17 3.28 1.94
C PHE A 116 9.92 4.79 2.06
N VAL A 117 10.34 5.41 3.18
CA VAL A 117 10.22 6.85 3.41
C VAL A 117 10.99 7.64 2.35
N THR A 118 12.25 7.29 2.10
CA THR A 118 13.08 7.94 1.08
C THR A 118 12.43 7.81 -0.31
N GLY A 119 11.95 6.61 -0.68
CA GLY A 119 11.27 6.41 -1.95
C GLY A 119 10.01 7.26 -2.12
N LEU A 120 9.21 7.44 -1.06
CA LEU A 120 8.06 8.35 -1.08
C LEU A 120 8.49 9.82 -1.24
N GLN A 121 9.52 10.25 -0.52
CA GLN A 121 10.05 11.62 -0.58
C GLN A 121 10.60 11.96 -1.98
N GLU A 122 11.29 11.02 -2.62
CA GLU A 122 11.73 11.16 -4.02
C GLU A 122 10.54 11.38 -4.97
N MET A 123 9.41 10.71 -4.70
CA MET A 123 8.15 10.90 -5.42
C MET A 123 7.37 12.15 -5.01
N LYS A 124 7.86 12.92 -4.02
CA LYS A 124 7.23 14.11 -3.42
C LYS A 124 6.01 13.84 -2.54
N PHE A 125 5.90 12.63 -1.99
CA PHE A 125 4.89 12.29 -0.98
C PHE A 125 5.44 12.42 0.44
N ASP A 126 4.56 12.70 1.38
CA ASP A 126 4.83 12.75 2.82
C ASP A 126 4.18 11.54 3.50
N LEU A 127 4.96 10.73 4.22
CA LEU A 127 4.44 9.58 4.95
C LEU A 127 3.90 9.99 6.33
N VAL A 128 2.68 9.56 6.63
CA VAL A 128 2.10 9.54 7.97
C VAL A 128 1.94 8.07 8.37
N SER A 129 2.72 7.63 9.35
CA SER A 129 2.70 6.24 9.82
C SER A 129 2.98 6.20 11.32
N ARG A 130 2.65 5.06 11.95
CA ARG A 130 3.09 4.77 13.32
C ARG A 130 4.54 4.29 13.27
N PHE A 131 5.35 4.70 14.23
CA PHE A 131 6.63 4.02 14.44
C PHE A 131 6.39 2.58 14.89
N ARG A 132 7.33 1.71 14.53
CA ARG A 132 7.37 0.35 15.07
C ARG A 132 7.81 0.40 16.53
N ASP A 133 7.39 -0.60 17.30
CA ASP A 133 7.75 -0.70 18.72
C ASP A 133 9.28 -0.84 18.93
N ASP A 134 10.02 -1.27 17.90
CA ASP A 134 11.47 -1.43 17.88
C ASP A 134 12.23 -0.27 17.21
N ALA A 135 11.57 0.87 16.96
CA ALA A 135 12.22 2.02 16.35
C ALA A 135 13.25 2.66 17.29
N ALA A 136 14.49 2.82 16.81
CA ALA A 136 15.52 3.64 17.43
C ALA A 136 15.55 5.00 16.73
N LEU A 137 15.30 6.07 17.50
CA LEU A 137 15.30 7.48 17.04
C LEU A 137 16.68 8.11 17.21
#